data_AF-A0A257M0Y6-F1
#
_entry.id   AF-A0A257M0Y6-F1
#
_cell.length_a   1.000
_cell.length_b   1.000
_cell.length_c   1.000
_cell.angle_alpha   90.00
_cell.angle_beta   90.00
_cell.angle_gamma   90.00
#
_symmetry.space_group_name_H-M   'P 1'
#
loop_
_entity.id
_entity.type
_entity.pdbx_description
1 polymer ?
#
loop_
_entity_poly.entity_id
_entity_poly.type
_entity_poly.pdbx_seq_one_letter_code
_entity_poly.pdbx_strand_id
1 'polypeptide(L)'
;MLVEATMALSILTILGLLLLKLSLNVLYPRQWTLQQTLSDAYLTYEIAYAQRIPFETLTGNSSPWPMFPATATTTVEIGKIPGGRSVNATVVRTRIADPDNYPIDGGTGTVSTNPSAMKVWEVQSILSYQIAGRNYVKSRTVVRSQ
;
A
#
# COMPACT_ATOMS: atom_id res chain seq x y z
N MET A 1 10.65 -46.05 38.05
CA MET A 1 9.85 -44.87 38.44
C MET A 1 10.49 -43.53 38.07
N LEU A 2 11.65 -43.10 38.63
CA LEU A 2 12.21 -41.78 38.29
C LEU A 2 12.65 -41.67 36.82
N VAL A 3 13.32 -42.70 36.29
CA VAL A 3 13.77 -42.75 34.88
C VAL A 3 12.58 -42.72 33.92
N GLU A 4 11.56 -43.55 34.14
CA GLU A 4 10.33 -43.55 33.32
C GLU A 4 9.60 -42.21 33.37
N ALA A 5 9.54 -41.55 34.54
CA ALA A 5 8.95 -40.22 34.66
C ALA A 5 9.74 -39.17 33.86
N THR A 6 11.08 -39.21 33.89
CA THR A 6 11.92 -38.31 33.08
C THR A 6 11.79 -38.58 31.57
N MET A 7 11.63 -39.85 31.17
CA MET A 7 11.37 -40.23 29.78
C MET A 7 9.98 -39.75 29.33
N ALA A 8 8.95 -39.90 30.15
CA ALA A 8 7.61 -39.41 29.85
C ALA A 8 7.58 -37.86 29.70
N LEU A 9 8.26 -37.13 30.60
CA LEU A 9 8.36 -35.67 30.54
C LEU A 9 9.13 -35.18 29.32
N SER A 10 10.24 -35.83 28.96
CA SER A 10 11.01 -35.46 27.76
C SER A 10 10.20 -35.69 26.47
N ILE A 11 9.50 -36.82 26.35
CA ILE A 11 8.60 -37.09 25.21
C ILE A 11 7.48 -36.06 25.14
N LEU A 12 6.86 -35.72 26.28
CA LEU A 12 5.80 -34.71 26.33
C LEU A 12 6.31 -33.33 25.90
N THR A 13 7.53 -32.97 26.30
CA THR A 13 8.15 -31.69 25.94
C THR A 13 8.42 -31.62 24.42
N ILE A 14 8.94 -32.70 23.84
CA ILE A 14 9.17 -32.80 22.39
C ILE A 14 7.84 -32.67 21.62
N LEU A 15 6.81 -33.39 22.05
CA LEU A 15 5.47 -33.29 21.45
C LEU A 15 4.89 -31.88 21.58
N GLY A 16 5.03 -31.24 22.74
CA GLY A 16 4.59 -29.87 22.98
C GLY A 16 5.27 -28.86 22.05
N LEU A 17 6.59 -28.97 21.86
CA LEU A 17 7.34 -28.11 20.93
C LEU A 17 6.93 -28.35 19.47
N LEU A 18 6.66 -29.59 19.09
CA LEU A 18 6.25 -29.95 17.73
C LEU A 18 4.86 -29.37 17.43
N LEU A 19 3.91 -29.50 18.36
CA LEU A 19 2.58 -28.89 18.26
C LEU A 19 2.64 -27.36 18.22
N LEU A 20 3.51 -26.75 19.03
CA LEU A 20 3.74 -25.30 18.99
C LEU A 20 4.29 -24.84 17.63
N LYS A 21 5.23 -25.57 17.06
CA LYS A 21 5.76 -25.24 15.74
C LYS A 21 4.69 -25.36 14.65
N LEU A 22 3.86 -26.40 14.71
CA LEU A 22 2.73 -26.57 13.79
C LEU A 22 1.71 -25.43 13.92
N SER A 23 1.40 -24.99 15.13
CA SER A 23 0.46 -23.89 15.34
C SER A 23 1.00 -22.57 14.78
N LEU A 24 2.28 -22.26 15.00
CA LEU A 24 2.94 -21.08 14.43
C LEU A 24 2.96 -21.11 12.90
N ASN A 25 3.21 -22.29 12.30
CA ASN A 25 3.18 -22.47 10.85
C ASN A 25 1.80 -22.20 10.23
N VAL A 26 0.71 -22.36 10.99
CA VAL A 26 -0.65 -22.05 10.54
C VAL A 26 -0.97 -20.56 10.72
N LEU A 27 -0.44 -19.91 11.75
CA LEU A 27 -0.71 -18.50 12.05
C LEU A 27 -0.03 -17.54 11.06
N TYR A 28 1.21 -17.83 10.65
CA TYR A 28 1.97 -16.95 9.77
C TYR A 28 1.29 -16.69 8.41
N PRO A 29 0.81 -17.72 7.68
CA PRO A 29 0.06 -17.50 6.43
C PRO A 29 -1.24 -16.71 6.62
N ARG A 30 -1.91 -16.87 7.78
CA ARG A 30 -3.14 -16.11 8.08
C ARG A 30 -2.86 -14.62 8.26
N GLN A 31 -1.82 -14.28 9.01
CA GLN A 31 -1.40 -12.88 9.19
C GLN A 31 -0.99 -12.26 7.85
N TRP A 32 -0.29 -13.02 7.01
CA TRP A 32 0.07 -12.60 5.66
C TRP A 32 -1.16 -12.22 4.83
N THR A 33 -2.12 -13.14 4.71
CA THR A 33 -3.32 -12.93 3.90
C THR A 33 -4.14 -11.74 4.42
N LEU A 34 -4.26 -11.57 5.74
CA LEU A 34 -4.97 -10.42 6.30
C LEU A 34 -4.32 -9.09 5.90
N GLN A 35 -3.00 -8.97 6.04
CA GLN A 35 -2.27 -7.76 5.67
C GLN A 35 -2.35 -7.49 4.16
N GLN A 36 -2.32 -8.55 3.36
CA GLN A 36 -2.48 -8.47 1.92
C GLN A 36 -3.87 -7.93 1.55
N THR A 37 -4.94 -8.47 2.13
CA THR A 37 -6.31 -8.02 1.87
C THR A 37 -6.54 -6.58 2.31
N LEU A 38 -6.05 -6.18 3.49
CA LEU A 38 -6.20 -4.80 3.99
C LEU A 38 -5.47 -3.80 3.08
N SER A 39 -4.23 -4.12 2.67
CA SER A 39 -3.47 -3.25 1.78
C SER A 39 -4.09 -3.16 0.38
N ASP A 40 -4.65 -4.24 -0.17
CA ASP A 40 -5.36 -4.21 -1.45
C ASP A 40 -6.67 -3.41 -1.37
N ALA A 41 -7.41 -3.53 -0.27
CA ALA A 41 -8.61 -2.73 -0.03
C ALA A 41 -8.28 -1.23 0.04
N TYR A 42 -7.21 -0.87 0.76
CA TYR A 42 -6.77 0.52 0.84
C TYR A 42 -6.33 1.09 -0.51
N LEU A 43 -5.61 0.32 -1.32
CA LEU A 43 -5.22 0.76 -2.67
C LEU A 43 -6.44 0.93 -3.60
N THR A 44 -7.47 0.12 -3.41
CA THR A 44 -8.74 0.31 -4.14
C THR A 44 -9.39 1.64 -3.77
N TYR A 45 -9.34 2.01 -2.48
CA TYR A 45 -9.74 3.35 -2.04
C TYR A 45 -8.88 4.44 -2.68
N GLU A 46 -7.55 4.29 -2.74
CA GLU A 46 -6.66 5.27 -3.39
C GLU A 46 -6.99 5.47 -4.87
N ILE A 47 -7.29 4.40 -5.61
CA ILE A 47 -7.73 4.48 -7.00
C ILE A 47 -9.02 5.31 -7.10
N ALA A 48 -10.02 4.97 -6.29
CA ALA A 48 -11.29 5.68 -6.30
C ALA A 48 -11.13 7.16 -5.91
N TYR A 49 -10.25 7.45 -4.96
CA TYR A 49 -9.95 8.82 -4.55
C TYR A 49 -9.29 9.59 -5.71
N ALA A 50 -8.26 9.02 -6.33
CA ALA A 50 -7.57 9.60 -7.48
C ALA A 50 -8.51 9.81 -8.69
N GLN A 51 -9.53 8.98 -8.87
CA GLN A 51 -10.52 9.10 -9.95
C GLN A 51 -11.62 10.13 -9.67
N ARG A 52 -12.00 10.32 -8.41
CA ARG A 52 -13.18 11.14 -8.03
C ARG A 52 -12.86 12.57 -7.69
N ILE A 53 -11.60 12.90 -7.35
CA ILE A 53 -11.29 14.31 -7.09
C ILE A 53 -11.46 15.15 -8.37
N PRO A 54 -11.97 16.39 -8.24
CA PRO A 54 -12.01 17.35 -9.34
C PRO A 54 -10.62 17.52 -9.94
N PHE A 55 -10.56 17.69 -11.25
CA PHE A 55 -9.28 17.76 -11.96
C PHE A 55 -8.50 19.02 -11.58
N GLU A 56 -9.19 20.12 -11.32
CA GLU A 56 -8.61 21.40 -10.87
C GLU A 56 -7.96 21.25 -9.49
N THR A 57 -8.56 20.45 -8.61
CA THR A 57 -7.96 20.10 -7.32
C THR A 57 -6.77 19.16 -7.52
N LEU A 58 -6.86 18.22 -8.46
CA LEU A 58 -5.77 17.29 -8.77
C LEU A 58 -4.54 18.04 -9.28
N THR A 59 -4.69 19.07 -10.10
CA THR A 59 -3.59 19.88 -10.67
C THR A 59 -3.22 21.11 -9.83
N GLY A 60 -4.04 21.47 -8.83
CA GLY A 60 -3.77 22.59 -7.93
C GLY A 60 -2.55 22.38 -7.01
N ASN A 61 -2.11 23.46 -6.36
CA ASN A 61 -0.98 23.45 -5.42
C ASN A 61 -1.27 22.68 -4.12
N SER A 62 -2.54 22.62 -3.71
CA SER A 62 -3.00 21.88 -2.52
C SER A 62 -3.41 20.44 -2.83
N SER A 63 -3.03 19.92 -4.00
CA SER A 63 -3.39 18.56 -4.40
C SER A 63 -2.86 17.53 -3.40
N PRO A 64 -3.66 16.51 -3.04
CA PRO A 64 -3.18 15.36 -2.28
C PRO A 64 -2.05 14.60 -2.99
N TRP A 65 -1.95 14.76 -4.32
CA TRP A 65 -0.84 14.29 -5.15
C TRP A 65 -0.04 15.49 -5.64
N PRO A 66 1.03 15.89 -4.92
CA PRO A 66 1.87 16.98 -5.35
C PRO A 66 2.62 16.61 -6.64
N MET A 67 2.95 17.62 -7.44
CA MET A 67 3.68 17.43 -8.69
C MET A 67 5.11 16.97 -8.42
N PHE A 68 5.53 15.88 -9.07
CA PHE A 68 6.90 15.39 -9.02
C PHE A 68 7.89 16.51 -9.39
N PRO A 69 9.02 16.68 -8.67
CA PRO A 69 9.63 15.75 -7.71
C PRO A 69 9.07 15.79 -6.28
N ALA A 70 8.07 16.63 -5.99
CA ALA A 70 7.47 16.65 -4.67
C ALA A 70 6.59 15.42 -4.42
N THR A 71 6.58 14.97 -3.16
CA THR A 71 5.80 13.82 -2.69
C THR A 71 5.09 14.15 -1.39
N ALA A 72 3.86 13.68 -1.21
CA ALA A 72 3.15 13.78 0.06
C ALA A 72 3.19 12.43 0.77
N THR A 73 3.72 12.40 1.99
CA THR A 73 3.82 11.19 2.81
C THR A 73 2.89 11.28 4.00
N THR A 74 2.04 10.27 4.19
CA THR A 74 1.07 10.23 5.30
C THR A 74 0.99 8.83 5.90
N THR A 75 0.93 8.75 7.23
CA THR A 75 0.59 7.51 7.94
C THR A 75 -0.92 7.36 7.96
N VAL A 76 -1.40 6.18 7.55
CA VAL A 76 -2.83 5.91 7.34
C VAL A 76 -3.22 4.59 7.97
N GLU A 77 -4.42 4.55 8.55
CA GLU A 77 -5.03 3.31 9.02
C GLU A 77 -5.59 2.57 7.80
N ILE A 78 -5.05 1.38 7.50
CA ILE A 78 -5.51 0.54 6.37
C ILE A 78 -6.62 -0.44 6.79
N GLY A 79 -6.86 -0.56 8.10
CA GLY A 79 -7.96 -1.33 8.66
C GLY A 79 -7.71 -1.75 10.10
N LYS A 80 -8.58 -2.62 10.61
CA LYS A 80 -8.51 -3.15 11.97
C LYS A 80 -8.52 -4.67 11.94
N ILE A 81 -7.68 -5.30 12.76
CA ILE A 81 -7.70 -6.74 12.98
C ILE A 81 -8.72 -7.11 14.07
N PRO A 82 -9.14 -8.39 14.16
CA PRO A 82 -9.94 -8.87 15.29
C PRO A 82 -9.31 -8.45 16.63
N GLY A 83 -10.15 -7.98 17.55
CA GLY A 83 -9.71 -7.31 18.78
C GLY A 83 -9.55 -5.79 18.66
N GLY A 84 -9.91 -5.20 17.51
CA GLY A 84 -10.04 -3.74 17.34
C GLY A 84 -8.73 -2.98 17.17
N ARG A 85 -7.60 -3.69 17.07
CA ARG A 85 -6.28 -3.08 16.88
C ARG A 85 -6.15 -2.53 15.46
N SER A 86 -5.85 -1.25 15.34
CA SER A 86 -5.57 -0.59 14.06
C SER A 86 -4.29 -1.10 13.43
N VAL A 87 -4.33 -1.28 12.12
CA VAL A 87 -3.19 -1.59 11.27
C VAL A 87 -2.87 -0.33 10.49
N ASN A 88 -1.67 0.19 10.71
CA ASN A 88 -1.20 1.41 10.08
C ASN A 88 -0.20 1.08 8.97
N ALA A 89 -0.21 1.89 7.93
CA ALA A 89 0.74 1.87 6.82
C ALA A 89 1.15 3.30 6.48
N THR A 90 2.12 3.44 5.59
CA THR A 90 2.54 4.73 5.07
C THR A 90 2.19 4.80 3.59
N VAL A 91 1.45 5.82 3.21
CA VAL A 91 1.15 6.12 1.80
C VAL A 91 1.98 7.32 1.35
N VAL A 92 2.60 7.19 0.19
CA VAL A 92 3.33 8.23 -0.51
C VAL A 92 2.59 8.52 -1.81
N ARG A 93 2.31 9.79 -2.07
CA ARG A 93 1.54 10.25 -3.23
C ARG A 93 2.35 11.24 -4.05
N THR A 94 2.25 11.13 -5.37
CA THR A 94 2.80 12.10 -6.33
C THR A 94 2.02 12.07 -7.64
N ARG A 95 2.05 13.16 -8.41
CA ARG A 95 1.54 13.20 -9.77
C ARG A 95 2.65 13.56 -10.75
N ILE A 96 2.59 12.99 -11.94
CA ILE A 96 3.55 13.22 -13.03
C ILE A 96 2.76 13.71 -14.24
N ALA A 97 3.20 14.81 -14.83
CA ALA A 97 2.60 15.31 -16.07
C ALA A 97 3.07 14.47 -17.25
N ASP A 98 2.18 14.21 -18.20
CA ASP A 98 2.59 13.65 -19.48
C ASP A 98 3.50 14.64 -20.25
N PRO A 99 4.59 14.17 -20.89
CA PRO A 99 5.49 15.04 -21.65
C PRO A 99 4.82 15.84 -22.77
N ASP A 100 3.71 15.36 -23.33
CA ASP A 100 2.95 16.03 -24.38
C ASP A 100 1.95 17.07 -23.85
N ASN A 101 1.83 17.22 -22.52
CA ASN A 101 1.15 18.37 -21.94
C ASN A 101 1.85 19.67 -22.32
N TYR A 102 1.09 20.77 -22.40
CA TYR A 102 1.69 22.09 -22.57
C TYR A 102 2.58 22.49 -21.39
N PRO A 103 3.53 23.43 -21.57
CA PRO A 103 4.43 23.86 -20.50
C PRO A 103 3.73 24.39 -19.25
N ILE A 104 2.56 25.04 -19.43
CA ILE A 104 1.73 25.49 -18.30
C ILE A 104 1.19 24.35 -17.43
N ASP A 105 1.12 23.14 -17.99
CA ASP A 105 0.63 21.92 -17.37
C ASP A 105 1.77 20.92 -17.09
N GLY A 106 3.02 21.39 -17.08
CA GLY A 106 4.17 20.61 -16.63
C GLY A 106 4.87 19.75 -17.68
N GLY A 107 4.39 19.76 -18.93
CA GLY A 107 5.01 19.04 -20.02
C GLY A 107 5.89 19.91 -20.92
N THR A 108 6.15 19.40 -22.12
CA THR A 108 6.95 20.06 -23.18
C THR A 108 6.22 20.11 -24.52
N GLY A 109 4.95 19.69 -24.55
CA GLY A 109 4.13 19.64 -25.74
C GLY A 109 3.85 21.01 -26.34
N THR A 110 3.56 21.02 -27.63
CA THR A 110 3.23 22.21 -28.41
C THR A 110 1.93 21.99 -29.17
N VAL A 111 1.39 23.03 -29.81
CA VAL A 111 0.21 22.92 -30.67
C VAL A 111 0.40 21.86 -31.78
N SER A 112 1.65 21.57 -32.17
CA SER A 112 1.95 20.53 -33.16
C SER A 112 1.88 19.11 -32.59
N THR A 113 2.24 18.90 -31.32
CA THR A 113 2.31 17.56 -30.70
C THR A 113 1.04 17.23 -29.92
N ASN A 114 0.36 18.25 -29.37
CA ASN A 114 -0.90 18.16 -28.65
C ASN A 114 -1.91 19.19 -29.19
N PRO A 115 -2.44 19.00 -30.41
CA PRO A 115 -3.36 19.95 -31.03
C PRO A 115 -4.70 20.05 -30.30
N SER A 116 -5.08 19.02 -29.52
CA SER A 116 -6.31 19.01 -28.74
C SER A 116 -6.22 19.79 -27.42
N ALA A 117 -5.02 20.24 -27.04
CA ALA A 117 -4.76 20.88 -25.75
C ALA A 117 -5.20 20.05 -24.53
N MET A 118 -5.23 18.72 -24.67
CA MET A 118 -5.66 17.81 -23.62
C MET A 118 -4.55 17.64 -22.58
N LYS A 119 -4.92 17.56 -21.31
CA LYS A 119 -3.97 17.47 -20.18
C LYS A 119 -4.05 16.10 -19.57
N VAL A 120 -2.92 15.39 -19.51
CA VAL A 120 -2.83 14.04 -18.97
C VAL A 120 -1.90 14.02 -17.76
N TRP A 121 -2.35 13.37 -16.69
CA TRP A 121 -1.59 13.25 -15.45
C TRP A 121 -1.60 11.79 -14.98
N GLU A 122 -0.42 11.28 -14.66
CA GLU A 122 -0.24 10.03 -13.95
C GLU A 122 -0.25 10.29 -12.45
N VAL A 123 -1.24 9.75 -11.76
CA VAL A 123 -1.45 9.91 -10.33
C VAL A 123 -0.99 8.65 -9.63
N GLN A 124 0.14 8.72 -8.92
CA GLN A 124 0.77 7.57 -8.29
C GLN A 124 0.57 7.57 -6.77
N SER A 125 0.09 6.44 -6.24
CA SER A 125 0.01 6.15 -4.81
C SER A 125 0.82 4.90 -4.49
N ILE A 126 1.74 5.02 -3.53
CA ILE A 126 2.62 3.95 -3.07
C ILE A 126 2.33 3.68 -1.61
N LEU A 127 1.89 2.47 -1.29
CA LEU A 127 1.61 2.01 0.07
C LEU A 127 2.76 1.12 0.57
N SER A 128 3.40 1.54 1.66
CA SER A 128 4.42 0.79 2.39
C SER A 128 3.84 0.26 3.70
N TYR A 129 3.97 -1.04 3.94
CA TYR A 129 3.41 -1.72 5.10
C TYR A 129 4.33 -2.86 5.58
N GLN A 130 4.10 -3.38 6.79
CA GLN A 130 4.94 -4.41 7.38
C GLN A 130 4.16 -5.69 7.68
N ILE A 131 4.78 -6.84 7.36
CA ILE A 131 4.31 -8.15 7.79
C ILE A 131 5.46 -8.87 8.48
N ALA A 132 5.26 -9.23 9.76
CA ALA A 132 6.24 -9.98 10.55
C ALA A 132 7.67 -9.39 10.50
N GLY A 133 7.79 -8.06 10.58
CA GLY A 133 9.07 -7.34 10.57
C GLY A 133 9.70 -7.14 9.19
N ARG A 134 9.05 -7.59 8.10
CA ARG A 134 9.49 -7.35 6.72
C ARG A 134 8.66 -6.22 6.09
N ASN A 135 9.35 -5.33 5.38
CA ASN A 135 8.72 -4.24 4.64
C ASN A 135 8.20 -4.76 3.29
N TYR A 136 6.98 -4.36 2.96
CA TYR A 136 6.34 -4.62 1.68
C TYR A 136 5.84 -3.31 1.10
N VAL A 137 5.84 -3.25 -0.22
CA VAL A 137 5.40 -2.09 -0.97
C VAL A 137 4.41 -2.55 -2.04
N LYS A 138 3.35 -1.80 -2.20
CA LYS A 138 2.43 -1.91 -3.32
C LYS A 138 2.19 -0.53 -3.89
N SER A 139 2.01 -0.45 -5.20
CA SER A 139 1.72 0.80 -5.89
C SER A 139 0.47 0.67 -6.76
N ARG A 140 -0.18 1.80 -6.97
CA ARG A 140 -1.21 1.99 -7.99
C ARG A 140 -0.95 3.33 -8.69
N THR A 141 -1.17 3.33 -9.98
CA THR A 141 -1.15 4.52 -10.82
C THR A 141 -2.51 4.66 -11.47
N VAL A 142 -3.06 5.87 -11.48
CA VAL A 142 -4.29 6.22 -12.18
C VAL A 142 -3.95 7.31 -13.18
N VAL A 143 -4.30 7.10 -14.43
CA VAL A 143 -4.18 8.14 -15.46
C VAL A 143 -5.47 8.95 -15.47
N ARG A 144 -5.33 10.27 -15.41
CA ARG A 144 -6.44 11.23 -15.52
C ARG A 144 -6.18 12.13 -16.72
N SER A 145 -7.20 12.31 -17.55
CA SER A 145 -7.14 13.20 -18.71
C SER A 145 -8.37 14.12 -18.73
N GLN A 146 -8.18 15.37 -19.13
CA GLN A 146 -9.26 16.32 -19.41
C GLN A 146 -8.84 17.33 -20.48
#